data_AF-A0A8T2Y505-F1
#
_entry.id   AF-A0A8T2Y505-F1
#
_cell.length_a   1.000
_cell.length_b   1.000
_cell.length_c   1.000
_cell.angle_alpha   90.00
_cell.angle_beta   90.00
_cell.angle_gamma   90.00
#
_symmetry.space_group_name_H-M   'P 1'
#
loop_
_entity.id
_entity.type
_entity.pdbx_description
1 polymer ?
#
loop_
_entity_poly.entity_id
_entity_poly.type
_entity_poly.pdbx_seq_one_letter_code
_entity_poly.pdbx_strand_id
1 'polypeptide(L)'
;MIYRGRSDSCSRAGTKACREKLRRDRLNDRFQDLSSILEPGRQAKTDKPAILDDAIRVLNQLKAEAQELKETNEKLLEEIKSLKVEKTELREEKLTLKADKEKMEQQSRAVAVPPPRFMPAYPAAYHAAANKMPVFPSYGLMPMWRYLPPAACDTSRDHELRPPAA
;
A
#
# COMPACT_ATOMS: atom_id res chain seq x y z
N MET A 1 37.94 69.63 -34.53
CA MET A 1 38.02 69.32 -33.09
C MET A 1 37.75 67.83 -32.92
N ILE A 2 38.66 67.12 -32.28
CA ILE A 2 38.74 65.65 -32.22
C ILE A 2 37.63 65.10 -31.32
N TYR A 3 36.84 64.15 -31.83
CA TYR A 3 35.91 63.36 -31.02
C TYR A 3 36.72 62.52 -30.03
N ARG A 4 36.59 62.82 -28.74
CA ARG A 4 37.19 62.04 -27.66
C ARG A 4 36.43 60.73 -27.52
N GLY A 5 36.87 59.70 -28.25
CA GLY A 5 36.43 58.33 -28.05
C GLY A 5 36.59 57.96 -26.57
N ARG A 6 35.47 57.65 -25.91
CA ARG A 6 35.48 57.10 -24.55
C ARG A 6 36.07 55.69 -24.67
N SER A 7 37.36 55.60 -24.36
CA SER A 7 38.11 54.36 -24.28
C SER A 7 37.46 53.42 -23.25
N ASP A 8 36.99 52.27 -23.70
CA ASP A 8 36.56 51.10 -22.90
C ASP A 8 37.76 50.43 -22.19
N SER A 9 38.56 51.22 -21.49
CA SER A 9 39.73 50.75 -20.74
C SER A 9 39.45 50.82 -19.24
N CYS A 10 38.38 50.16 -18.79
CA CYS A 10 38.14 49.86 -17.37
C CYS A 10 38.70 48.46 -17.00
N SER A 11 39.59 47.92 -17.84
CA SER A 11 40.33 46.67 -17.64
C SER A 11 41.61 46.83 -16.83
N ARG A 12 42.04 48.07 -16.53
CA ARG A 12 43.16 48.35 -15.62
C ARG A 12 42.62 48.69 -14.24
N ALA A 13 42.94 47.87 -13.24
CA ALA A 13 42.64 48.17 -11.83
C ALA A 13 43.11 49.60 -11.50
N GLY A 14 42.20 50.51 -11.14
CA GLY A 14 42.60 51.90 -10.93
C GLY A 14 41.62 52.82 -10.22
N THR A 15 40.31 52.72 -10.47
CA THR A 15 39.35 53.64 -9.84
C THR A 15 38.33 52.90 -8.98
N LYS A 16 37.89 53.54 -7.89
CA LYS A 16 36.81 53.05 -7.02
C LYS A 16 35.56 52.71 -7.82
N ALA A 17 35.24 53.52 -8.84
CA ALA A 17 34.10 53.33 -9.72
C ALA A 17 34.19 52.03 -10.56
N CYS A 18 35.35 51.75 -11.17
CA CYS A 18 35.55 50.50 -11.94
C CYS A 18 35.38 49.25 -11.07
N ARG A 19 35.92 49.26 -9.84
CA ARG A 19 35.75 48.15 -8.88
C ARG A 19 34.29 47.95 -8.48
N GLU A 20 33.57 49.04 -8.23
CA GLU A 20 32.14 48.97 -7.85
C GLU A 20 31.28 48.48 -9.01
N LYS A 21 31.55 48.90 -10.25
CA LYS A 21 30.86 48.38 -11.44
C LYS A 21 31.00 46.86 -11.51
N LEU A 22 32.22 46.34 -11.44
CA LEU A 22 32.48 44.90 -11.48
C LEU A 22 31.83 44.14 -10.32
N ARG A 23 31.70 44.77 -9.14
CA ARG A 23 30.96 44.19 -8.01
C ARG A 23 29.46 44.09 -8.28
N ARG A 24 28.86 45.13 -8.88
CA ARG A 24 27.43 45.15 -9.25
C ARG A 24 27.12 44.18 -10.37
N ASP A 25 27.98 44.10 -11.38
CA ASP A 25 27.83 43.18 -12.51
C ASP A 25 27.79 41.74 -11.98
N ARG A 26 28.78 41.33 -11.17
CA ARG A 26 28.78 40.01 -10.51
C ARG A 26 27.56 39.74 -9.62
N LEU A 27 27.03 40.77 -8.95
CA LEU A 27 25.82 40.61 -8.15
C LEU A 27 24.59 40.40 -9.05
N ASN A 28 24.49 41.14 -10.16
CA ASN A 28 23.41 40.99 -11.12
C ASN A 28 23.47 39.64 -11.82
N ASP A 29 24.65 39.10 -12.10
CA ASP A 29 24.82 37.75 -12.66
C ASP A 29 24.19 36.71 -11.72
N ARG A 30 24.46 36.80 -10.41
CA ARG A 30 23.86 35.89 -9.42
C ARG A 30 22.33 36.00 -9.34
N PHE A 31 21.77 37.19 -9.53
CA PHE A 31 20.31 37.37 -9.59
C PHE A 31 19.70 36.77 -10.85
N GLN A 32 20.41 36.86 -11.98
CA GLN A 32 20.00 36.21 -13.23
C GLN A 32 20.03 34.68 -13.10
N ASP A 33 21.13 34.14 -12.57
CA ASP A 33 21.28 32.71 -12.30
C ASP A 33 20.16 32.22 -11.37
N LEU A 34 19.94 32.91 -10.25
CA LEU A 34 18.87 32.56 -9.31
C LEU A 34 17.48 32.60 -9.97
N SER A 35 17.17 33.65 -10.75
CA SER A 35 15.90 33.71 -11.47
C SER A 35 15.73 32.56 -12.46
N SER A 36 16.80 32.11 -13.12
CA SER A 36 16.75 31.00 -14.07
C SER A 36 16.50 29.65 -13.40
N ILE A 37 17.01 29.47 -12.18
CA ILE A 37 16.81 28.26 -11.36
C ILE A 37 15.38 28.20 -10.84
N LEU A 38 14.83 29.34 -10.39
CA LEU A 38 13.49 29.39 -9.80
C LEU A 38 12.37 29.17 -10.83
N GLU A 39 12.56 29.64 -12.06
CA GLU A 39 11.55 29.54 -13.12
C GLU A 39 12.19 29.05 -14.43
N PRO A 40 12.51 27.75 -14.54
CA PRO A 40 13.09 27.20 -15.76
C PRO A 40 12.15 27.43 -16.97
N GLY A 41 12.66 28.08 -18.02
CA GLY A 41 11.92 28.33 -19.26
C GLY A 41 11.09 29.62 -19.30
N ARG A 42 11.05 30.41 -18.23
CA ARG A 42 10.46 31.76 -18.23
C ARG A 42 11.54 32.83 -18.42
N GLN A 43 11.17 33.98 -18.99
CA GLN A 43 12.06 35.14 -19.05
C GLN A 43 12.51 35.54 -17.63
N ALA A 44 13.81 35.83 -17.48
CA ALA A 44 14.40 36.21 -16.19
C ALA A 44 13.70 37.45 -15.62
N LYS A 45 13.26 37.35 -14.36
CA LYS A 45 12.65 38.47 -13.65
C LYS A 45 13.72 39.53 -13.40
N THR A 46 13.35 40.80 -13.51
CA THR A 46 14.26 41.93 -13.23
C THR A 46 14.09 42.50 -11.83
N ASP A 47 12.98 42.16 -11.15
CA ASP A 47 12.67 42.66 -9.81
C ASP A 47 13.38 41.83 -8.72
N LYS A 48 14.33 42.46 -8.03
CA LYS A 48 15.21 41.77 -7.07
C LYS A 48 14.49 41.29 -5.81
N PRO A 49 13.61 42.09 -5.16
CA PRO A 49 12.82 41.62 -4.02
C PRO A 49 11.95 40.40 -4.38
N ALA A 50 11.21 40.45 -5.50
CA ALA A 50 10.41 39.31 -5.93
C ALA A 50 11.24 38.03 -6.16
N ILE A 51 12.44 38.12 -6.76
CA ILE A 51 13.34 36.96 -6.90
C ILE A 51 13.71 36.36 -5.54
N LEU A 52 13.98 37.20 -4.54
CA LEU A 52 14.32 36.73 -3.19
C LEU A 52 13.12 36.10 -2.49
N ASP A 53 11.94 36.72 -2.59
CA ASP A 53 10.70 36.18 -2.01
C ASP A 53 10.33 34.83 -2.65
N ASP A 54 10.49 34.72 -3.97
CA ASP A 54 10.32 33.46 -4.70
C ASP A 54 11.33 32.40 -4.25
N ALA A 55 12.61 32.77 -4.08
CA ALA A 55 13.63 31.86 -3.59
C ALA A 55 13.30 31.31 -2.20
N ILE A 56 12.87 32.19 -1.29
CA ILE A 56 12.49 31.80 0.08
C ILE A 56 11.28 30.85 0.03
N ARG A 57 10.27 31.17 -0.78
CA ARG A 57 9.07 30.35 -0.92
C ARG A 57 9.41 28.96 -1.46
N VAL A 58 10.15 28.88 -2.56
CA VAL A 58 10.55 27.60 -3.19
C VAL A 58 11.43 26.78 -2.25
N LEU A 59 12.37 27.41 -1.54
CA LEU A 59 13.22 26.72 -0.56
C LEU A 59 12.39 26.09 0.56
N ASN A 60 11.41 26.82 1.10
CA ASN A 60 10.55 26.31 2.17
C ASN A 60 9.66 25.16 1.67
N GLN A 61 9.11 25.29 0.45
CA GLN A 61 8.32 24.23 -0.18
C GLN A 61 9.16 22.95 -0.36
N LEU A 62 10.35 23.06 -0.96
CA LEU A 62 11.25 21.91 -1.16
C LEU A 62 11.69 21.27 0.15
N LYS A 63 11.89 22.05 1.22
CA LYS A 63 12.18 21.51 2.54
C LYS A 63 11.01 20.72 3.12
N ALA A 64 9.79 21.22 2.96
CA ALA A 64 8.58 20.53 3.42
C ALA A 64 8.39 19.21 2.64
N GLU A 65 8.48 19.25 1.32
CA GLU A 65 8.39 18.06 0.46
C GLU A 65 9.47 17.03 0.77
N ALA A 66 10.72 17.46 0.98
CA ALA A 66 11.80 16.57 1.35
C ALA A 66 11.55 15.88 2.71
N GLN A 67 10.95 16.59 3.66
CA GLN A 67 10.59 16.04 4.96
C GLN A 67 9.44 15.04 4.86
N GLU A 68 8.39 15.35 4.09
CA GLU A 68 7.27 14.44 3.83
C GLU A 68 7.74 13.17 3.10
N LEU A 69 8.60 13.31 2.08
CA LEU A 69 9.19 12.16 1.38
C LEU A 69 10.03 11.29 2.31
N LYS A 70 10.74 11.90 3.27
CA LYS A 70 11.49 11.15 4.27
C LYS A 70 10.55 10.35 5.19
N GLU A 71 9.51 10.99 5.72
CA GLU A 71 8.53 10.36 6.62
C GLU A 71 7.77 9.23 5.93
N THR A 72 7.33 9.45 4.68
CA THR A 72 6.63 8.43 3.89
C THR A 72 7.54 7.24 3.55
N ASN A 73 8.82 7.48 3.24
CA ASN A 73 9.78 6.41 3.01
C ASN A 73 10.04 5.59 4.30
N GLU A 74 10.22 6.25 5.44
CA GLU A 74 10.35 5.58 6.75
C GLU A 74 9.13 4.69 7.04
N LYS A 75 7.92 5.23 6.86
CA LYS A 75 6.68 4.47 7.02
C LYS A 75 6.58 3.25 6.09
N LEU A 76 6.94 3.41 4.82
CA LEU A 76 6.94 2.29 3.85
C LEU A 76 7.95 1.20 4.24
N LEU A 77 9.12 1.58 4.76
CA LEU A 77 10.12 0.63 5.24
C LEU A 77 9.63 -0.17 6.45
N GLU A 78 8.92 0.49 7.37
CA GLU A 78 8.27 -0.17 8.51
C GLU A 78 7.19 -1.14 8.06
N GLU A 79 6.34 -0.74 7.11
CA GLU A 79 5.30 -1.61 6.54
C GLU A 79 5.89 -2.82 5.82
N ILE A 80 6.95 -2.62 5.02
CA ILE A 80 7.69 -3.72 4.39
C ILE A 80 8.25 -4.69 5.43
N LYS A 81 8.77 -4.17 6.55
CA LYS A 81 9.31 -4.99 7.63
C LYS A 81 8.19 -5.80 8.30
N SER A 82 7.06 -5.17 8.60
CA SER A 82 5.88 -5.84 9.17
C SER A 82 5.34 -6.94 8.25
N LEU A 83 5.14 -6.64 6.97
CA LEU A 83 4.68 -7.61 5.96
C LEU A 83 5.65 -8.79 5.79
N LYS A 84 6.95 -8.57 5.93
CA LYS A 84 7.94 -9.67 5.90
C LYS A 84 7.77 -10.62 7.08
N VAL A 85 7.48 -10.09 8.28
CA VAL A 85 7.23 -10.89 9.48
C VAL A 85 5.90 -11.65 9.36
N GLU A 86 4.84 -10.96 8.97
CA GLU A 86 3.52 -11.60 8.78
C GLU A 86 3.59 -12.72 7.72
N LYS A 87 4.30 -12.48 6.61
CA LYS A 87 4.55 -13.51 5.59
C LYS A 87 5.25 -14.74 6.15
N THR A 88 6.19 -14.58 7.09
CA THR A 88 6.86 -15.72 7.73
C THR A 88 5.93 -16.46 8.68
N GLU A 89 5.18 -15.74 9.51
CA GLU A 89 4.21 -16.32 10.45
C GLU A 89 3.13 -17.12 9.72
N LEU A 90 2.55 -16.58 8.64
CA LEU A 90 1.56 -17.28 7.82
C LEU A 90 2.12 -18.57 7.18
N ARG A 91 3.43 -18.62 6.89
CA ARG A 91 4.05 -19.86 6.37
C ARG A 91 4.20 -20.90 7.46
N GLU A 92 4.57 -20.48 8.66
CA GLU A 92 4.70 -21.37 9.84
C GLU A 92 3.32 -21.93 10.24
N GLU A 93 2.30 -21.08 10.29
CA GLU A 93 0.92 -21.49 10.55
C GLU A 93 0.41 -22.45 9.47
N LYS A 94 0.63 -22.14 8.19
CA LYS A 94 0.27 -23.04 7.07
C LYS A 94 0.93 -24.40 7.18
N LEU A 95 2.20 -24.48 7.58
CA LEU A 95 2.89 -25.76 7.76
C LEU A 95 2.31 -26.55 8.94
N THR A 96 2.06 -25.88 10.06
CA THR A 96 1.44 -26.48 11.25
C THR A 96 0.06 -27.04 10.92
N LEU A 97 -0.80 -26.26 10.28
CA LEU A 97 -2.14 -26.69 9.86
C LEU A 97 -2.09 -27.87 8.87
N LYS A 98 -1.10 -27.91 7.98
CA LYS A 98 -0.92 -29.04 7.06
C LYS A 98 -0.57 -30.32 7.82
N ALA A 99 0.31 -30.23 8.81
CA ALA A 99 0.69 -31.37 9.64
C ALA A 99 -0.49 -31.88 10.49
N ASP A 100 -1.25 -30.96 11.11
CA ASP A 100 -2.42 -31.31 11.90
C ASP A 100 -3.54 -31.93 11.05
N LYS A 101 -3.75 -31.40 9.83
CA LYS A 101 -4.67 -31.99 8.86
C LYS A 101 -4.27 -33.43 8.51
N GLU A 102 -3.00 -33.67 8.19
CA GLU A 102 -2.50 -35.02 7.86
C GLU A 102 -2.68 -35.98 9.04
N LYS A 103 -2.36 -35.54 10.26
CA LYS A 103 -2.56 -36.33 11.48
C LYS A 103 -4.02 -36.71 11.70
N MET A 104 -4.95 -35.78 11.52
CA MET A 104 -6.40 -36.05 11.63
C MET A 104 -6.89 -37.00 10.53
N GLU A 105 -6.43 -36.82 9.28
CA GLU A 105 -6.77 -37.73 8.19
C GLU A 105 -6.27 -39.16 8.48
N GLN A 106 -5.05 -39.32 9.00
CA GLN A 106 -4.52 -40.63 9.41
C GLN A 106 -5.37 -41.26 10.52
N GLN A 107 -5.75 -40.49 11.55
CA GLN A 107 -6.62 -40.98 12.63
C GLN A 107 -8.00 -41.40 12.09
N SER A 108 -8.60 -40.61 11.21
CA SER A 108 -9.90 -40.93 10.60
C SER A 108 -9.86 -42.22 9.75
N ARG A 109 -8.76 -42.43 9.00
CA ARG A 109 -8.55 -43.67 8.23
C ARG A 109 -8.34 -44.88 9.12
N ALA A 110 -7.62 -44.74 10.23
CA ALA A 110 -7.42 -45.81 11.20
C ALA A 110 -8.73 -46.22 11.89
N VAL A 111 -9.64 -45.26 12.15
CA VAL A 111 -10.96 -45.52 12.75
C VAL A 111 -11.97 -46.08 11.72
N ALA A 112 -11.77 -45.81 10.43
CA ALA A 112 -12.65 -46.29 9.35
C ALA A 112 -12.48 -47.79 8.99
N VAL A 113 -11.51 -48.50 9.58
CA VAL A 113 -11.42 -49.96 9.45
C VAL A 113 -12.45 -50.58 10.40
N PRO A 114 -13.56 -51.18 9.92
CA PRO A 114 -14.50 -51.83 10.81
C PRO A 114 -13.79 -53.07 11.40
N PRO A 115 -13.91 -53.35 12.72
CA PRO A 115 -13.55 -54.68 13.21
C PRO A 115 -14.40 -55.70 12.45
N PRO A 116 -13.90 -56.91 12.14
CA PRO A 116 -14.69 -57.96 11.52
C PRO A 116 -15.81 -58.35 12.49
N ARG A 117 -16.97 -57.69 12.37
CA ARG A 117 -18.16 -58.03 13.15
C ARG A 117 -18.89 -59.13 12.42
N PHE A 118 -18.78 -60.33 12.98
CA PHE A 118 -19.83 -61.34 12.93
C PHE A 118 -21.15 -60.65 13.34
N MET A 119 -22.09 -60.49 12.41
CA MET A 119 -23.45 -60.03 12.70
C MET A 119 -24.32 -61.25 13.01
N PRO A 120 -24.95 -61.36 14.20
CA PRO A 120 -26.03 -62.30 14.42
C PRO A 120 -27.28 -61.80 13.69
N ALA A 121 -27.90 -62.66 12.87
CA ALA A 121 -29.16 -62.37 12.21
C ALA A 121 -30.26 -62.18 13.27
N TYR A 122 -30.86 -60.98 13.33
CA TYR A 122 -32.08 -60.75 14.09
C TYR A 122 -33.30 -61.10 13.23
N PRO A 123 -34.28 -61.87 13.75
CA PRO A 123 -35.49 -62.19 13.02
C PRO A 123 -36.46 -61.00 13.06
N ALA A 124 -37.07 -60.72 11.91
CA ALA A 124 -38.17 -59.79 11.79
C ALA A 124 -39.41 -60.33 12.53
N ALA A 125 -39.84 -59.65 13.59
CA ALA A 125 -41.13 -59.90 14.23
C ALA A 125 -41.94 -58.61 14.23
N TYR A 126 -43.01 -58.66 13.45
CA TYR A 126 -44.08 -57.68 13.36
C TYR A 126 -44.74 -57.48 14.73
N HIS A 127 -44.84 -56.24 15.20
CA HIS A 127 -45.89 -55.87 16.15
C HIS A 127 -46.49 -54.52 15.78
N ALA A 128 -47.76 -54.60 15.37
CA ALA A 128 -48.69 -53.50 15.34
C ALA A 128 -49.05 -53.11 16.78
N ALA A 129 -48.94 -51.82 17.13
CA ALA A 129 -49.81 -51.13 18.09
C ALA A 129 -49.40 -49.66 18.18
N ALA A 130 -50.40 -48.79 18.20
CA ALA A 130 -50.27 -47.35 18.27
C ALA A 130 -49.45 -46.89 19.49
N ASN A 131 -48.32 -46.23 19.23
CA ASN A 131 -47.68 -45.33 20.19
C ASN A 131 -47.12 -44.12 19.44
N LYS A 132 -47.56 -42.94 19.84
CA LYS A 132 -47.06 -41.65 19.34
C LYS A 132 -45.66 -41.43 19.91
N MET A 133 -44.64 -41.93 19.22
CA MET A 133 -43.25 -41.53 19.39
C MET A 133 -42.66 -41.41 17.99
N PRO A 134 -42.20 -40.22 17.55
CA PRO A 134 -41.40 -40.16 16.34
C PRO A 134 -40.15 -40.99 16.58
N VAL A 135 -40.07 -42.15 15.92
CA VAL A 135 -38.83 -42.90 15.78
C VAL A 135 -37.86 -41.97 15.09
N PHE A 136 -36.95 -41.38 15.86
CA PHE A 136 -35.91 -40.51 15.34
C PHE A 136 -34.95 -41.41 14.56
N PRO A 137 -34.84 -41.28 13.22
CA PRO A 137 -33.80 -41.98 12.49
C PRO A 137 -32.47 -41.37 12.96
N SER A 138 -31.68 -42.19 13.64
CA SER A 138 -30.26 -41.96 13.95
C SER A 138 -29.60 -41.12 12.86
N TYR A 139 -29.01 -39.98 13.27
CA TYR A 139 -28.34 -38.96 12.46
C TYR A 139 -27.73 -39.50 11.16
N GLY A 140 -28.57 -39.59 10.13
CA GLY A 140 -28.13 -39.73 8.75
C GLY A 140 -27.51 -38.41 8.32
N LEU A 141 -26.49 -38.49 7.49
CA LEU A 141 -25.75 -37.39 6.87
C LEU A 141 -26.68 -36.50 6.01
N MET A 142 -27.62 -35.78 6.62
CA MET A 142 -28.48 -34.82 5.95
C MET A 142 -27.81 -33.46 6.05
N PRO A 143 -27.23 -32.94 4.95
CA PRO A 143 -26.54 -31.68 5.00
C PRO A 143 -27.57 -30.55 5.24
N MET A 144 -27.27 -29.66 6.18
CA MET A 144 -28.25 -28.69 6.72
C MET A 144 -28.80 -27.70 5.67
N TRP A 145 -28.19 -27.59 4.48
CA TRP A 145 -28.66 -26.71 3.41
C TRP A 145 -30.04 -27.07 2.86
N ARG A 146 -30.56 -28.28 3.09
CA ARG A 146 -31.96 -28.61 2.78
C ARG A 146 -33.00 -27.90 3.66
N TYR A 147 -32.57 -27.30 4.77
CA TYR A 147 -33.45 -26.59 5.72
C TYR A 147 -33.28 -25.06 5.66
N LEU A 148 -32.40 -24.54 4.80
CA LEU A 148 -32.21 -23.11 4.60
C LEU A 148 -33.30 -22.54 3.67
N PRO A 149 -33.94 -21.40 4.00
CA PRO A 149 -34.88 -20.75 3.11
C PRO A 149 -34.22 -20.41 1.76
N PRO A 150 -34.91 -20.56 0.61
CA PRO A 150 -34.33 -20.29 -0.71
C PRO A 150 -33.70 -18.89 -0.85
N ALA A 151 -34.24 -17.89 -0.15
CA ALA A 151 -33.71 -16.53 -0.10
C ALA A 151 -32.30 -16.44 0.52
N ALA A 152 -31.90 -17.39 1.37
CA ALA A 152 -30.56 -17.43 1.97
C ALA A 152 -29.52 -18.12 1.05
N CYS A 153 -29.96 -18.78 -0.01
CA CYS A 153 -29.09 -19.38 -1.03
C CYS A 153 -28.98 -18.52 -2.29
N ASP A 154 -29.70 -17.39 -2.35
CA ASP A 154 -29.69 -16.49 -3.50
C ASP A 154 -28.50 -15.54 -3.43
N THR A 155 -27.41 -15.90 -4.11
CA THR A 155 -26.21 -15.08 -4.25
C THR A 155 -26.28 -14.13 -5.45
N SER A 156 -27.43 -14.04 -6.14
CA SER A 156 -27.55 -13.22 -7.35
C SER A 156 -27.31 -11.73 -7.11
N ARG A 157 -27.50 -11.23 -5.88
CA ARG A 157 -27.33 -9.82 -5.50
C ARG A 157 -26.08 -9.53 -4.67
N ASP A 158 -25.24 -10.55 -4.43
CA ASP A 158 -24.06 -10.41 -3.57
C ASP A 158 -23.02 -9.44 -4.16
N HIS A 159 -23.03 -9.29 -5.49
CA HIS A 159 -22.21 -8.33 -6.25
C HIS A 159 -22.60 -6.86 -6.04
N GLU A 160 -23.82 -6.57 -5.56
CA GLU A 160 -24.26 -5.20 -5.22
C GLU A 160 -23.65 -4.73 -3.88
N LEU A 161 -23.35 -5.67 -2.96
CA LEU A 161 -22.87 -5.39 -1.60
C LEU A 161 -21.35 -5.43 -1.46
N ARG A 162 -20.63 -6.01 -2.43
CA ARG A 162 -19.18 -5.98 -2.54
C ARG A 162 -18.78 -5.57 -3.96
N PRO A 163 -18.66 -4.27 -4.25
CA PRO A 163 -18.02 -3.86 -5.49
C PRO A 163 -16.59 -4.42 -5.52
N PRO A 164 -16.13 -4.94 -6.67
CA PRO A 164 -14.75 -5.40 -6.80
C PRO A 164 -13.84 -4.23 -6.49
N ALA A 165 -13.02 -4.38 -5.44
CA ALA A 165 -12.01 -3.40 -5.07
C ALA A 165 -11.15 -3.11 -6.30
N ALA A 166 -11.06 -1.82 -6.65
CA ALA A 166 -10.10 -1.30 -7.63
C ALA A 166 -8.66 -1.47 -7.13
#